data_AF-A0A2D9G797-F1
#
_entry.id   AF-A0A2D9G797-F1
#
_cell.length_a   1.000
_cell.length_b   1.000
_cell.length_c   1.000
_cell.angle_alpha   90.00
_cell.angle_beta   90.00
_cell.angle_gamma   90.00
#
_symmetry.space_group_name_H-M   'P 1'
#
loop_
_entity.id
_entity.type
_entity.pdbx_description
1 polymer ?
#
loop_
_entity_poly.entity_id
_entity_poly.type
_entity_poly.pdbx_seq_one_letter_code
_entity_poly.pdbx_strand_id
1 'polypeptide(L)'
;MSARIYHPNLSSEDIEARAYQLKALKNILHSSTLLVLPTGMGKTPIELMAVADKLYELPHKKVIFLAPTNPLLAQHYKDAKKFLNISQESIIMINGGINWEKR
;
A
#
# COMPACT_ATOMS: atom_id res chain seq x y z
N MET A 1 22.71 12.20 -2.91
CA MET A 1 21.34 12.10 -2.36
C MET A 1 20.55 11.17 -3.25
N SER A 2 19.85 10.18 -2.70
CA SER A 2 18.95 9.33 -3.49
C SER A 2 17.65 10.08 -3.79
N ALA A 3 17.08 9.85 -4.98
CA ALA A 3 15.79 10.42 -5.36
C ALA A 3 14.68 9.83 -4.48
N ARG A 4 13.66 10.64 -4.17
CA ARG A 4 12.51 10.27 -3.31
C ARG A 4 11.20 10.42 -4.09
N ILE A 5 10.19 9.66 -3.68
CA ILE A 5 8.85 9.74 -4.25
C ILE A 5 8.05 10.83 -3.54
N TYR A 6 7.47 11.74 -4.32
CA TYR A 6 6.49 12.71 -3.83
C TYR A 6 5.12 12.39 -4.42
N HIS A 7 4.11 12.28 -3.56
CA HIS A 7 2.73 12.05 -3.96
C HIS A 7 1.78 12.56 -2.84
N PRO A 8 0.65 13.22 -3.13
CA PRO A 8 -0.23 13.79 -2.11
C PRO A 8 -0.72 12.81 -1.03
N ASN A 9 -0.99 11.57 -1.43
CA ASN A 9 -1.45 10.48 -0.53
C ASN A 9 -0.30 9.62 0.02
N LEU A 10 0.97 10.04 -0.10
CA LEU A 10 2.10 9.36 0.53
C LEU A 10 2.87 10.30 1.45
N SER A 11 3.37 9.76 2.56
CA SER A 11 4.41 10.40 3.33
C SER A 11 5.73 10.34 2.54
N SER A 12 6.12 11.47 1.95
CA SER A 12 7.20 11.59 0.95
C SER A 12 8.60 11.28 1.46
N GLU A 13 8.82 11.30 2.77
CA GLU A 13 10.17 11.23 3.36
C GLU A 13 10.78 9.83 3.32
N ASP A 14 9.96 8.78 3.25
CA ASP A 14 10.43 7.42 3.53
C ASP A 14 10.64 6.53 2.28
N ILE A 15 10.12 6.91 1.10
CA ILE A 15 10.16 6.04 -0.09
C ILE A 15 11.22 6.52 -1.09
N GLU A 16 12.26 5.70 -1.26
CA GLU A 16 13.29 5.90 -2.29
C GLU A 16 12.75 5.59 -3.69
N ALA A 17 13.03 6.45 -4.66
CA ALA A 17 12.61 6.29 -6.04
C ALA A 17 13.59 5.40 -6.81
N ARG A 18 13.31 4.09 -6.85
CA ARG A 18 14.10 3.13 -7.62
C ARG A 18 13.45 2.84 -8.97
N ALA A 19 14.26 2.83 -10.04
CA ALA A 19 13.76 2.66 -11.41
C ALA A 19 12.92 1.40 -11.62
N TYR A 20 13.30 0.27 -11.01
CA TYR A 20 12.55 -0.98 -11.14
C TYR A 20 11.18 -0.91 -10.42
N GLN A 21 11.08 -0.17 -9.31
CA GLN A 21 9.83 0.03 -8.59
C GLN A 21 8.87 0.89 -9.42
N LEU A 22 9.37 1.96 -10.03
CA LEU A 22 8.60 2.83 -10.93
C LEU A 22 8.13 2.08 -12.18
N LYS A 23 8.97 1.23 -12.76
CA LYS A 23 8.60 0.38 -13.90
C LYS A 23 7.51 -0.63 -13.52
N ALA A 24 7.62 -1.26 -12.35
CA ALA A 24 6.61 -2.19 -11.85
C ALA A 24 5.28 -1.46 -11.57
N LEU A 25 5.34 -0.30 -10.92
CA LEU A 25 4.19 0.54 -10.63
C LEU A 25 3.42 0.92 -11.90
N LYS A 26 4.13 1.36 -12.96
CA LYS A 26 3.52 1.66 -14.26
C LYS A 26 2.68 0.50 -14.79
N ASN A 27 3.17 -0.73 -14.72
CA ASN A 27 2.41 -1.90 -15.19
C ASN A 27 1.17 -2.17 -14.32
N ILE A 28 1.31 -2.05 -12.99
CA ILE A 28 0.24 -2.24 -12.01
C ILE A 28 -0.90 -1.24 -12.22
N LEU A 29 -0.59 0.02 -12.52
CA LEU A 29 -1.60 1.07 -12.68
C LEU A 29 -2.45 0.91 -13.95
N HIS A 30 -1.95 0.19 -14.95
CA HIS A 30 -2.60 -0.01 -16.25
C HIS A 30 -3.37 -1.34 -16.36
N SER A 31 -2.96 -2.38 -15.63
CA SER A 31 -3.56 -3.72 -15.77
C SER A 31 -3.34 -4.61 -14.54
N SER A 32 -4.22 -5.61 -14.35
CA SER A 32 -4.03 -6.65 -13.35
C SER A 32 -2.66 -7.33 -13.51
N THR A 33 -1.85 -7.28 -12.46
CA THR A 33 -0.43 -7.65 -12.51
C THR A 33 -0.07 -8.59 -11.36
N LEU A 34 0.68 -9.67 -11.68
CA LEU A 34 1.36 -10.49 -10.67
C LEU A 34 2.80 -10.00 -10.51
N LEU A 35 3.10 -9.35 -9.37
CA LEU A 35 4.43 -8.82 -9.09
C LEU A 35 5.34 -9.89 -8.46
N VAL A 36 6.28 -10.43 -9.24
CA VAL A 36 7.27 -11.39 -8.76
C VAL A 36 8.60 -10.69 -8.51
N LEU A 37 8.94 -10.51 -7.23
CA LEU A 37 10.23 -10.01 -6.77
C LEU A 37 10.73 -10.86 -5.59
N PRO A 38 12.05 -11.01 -5.40
CA PRO A 38 12.62 -11.50 -4.15
C PRO A 38 12.19 -10.68 -2.93
N THR A 39 12.14 -11.31 -1.75
CA THR A 39 11.90 -10.62 -0.48
C THR A 39 13.01 -9.59 -0.23
N GLY A 40 12.66 -8.45 0.38
CA GLY A 40 13.61 -7.37 0.64
C GLY A 40 13.87 -6.43 -0.55
N MET A 41 13.39 -6.76 -1.76
CA MET A 41 13.52 -5.88 -2.93
C MET A 41 12.49 -4.72 -2.98
N GLY A 42 11.65 -4.58 -1.95
CA GLY A 42 10.74 -3.44 -1.83
C GLY A 42 9.42 -3.63 -2.59
N LYS A 43 8.74 -4.76 -2.37
CA LYS A 43 7.34 -4.96 -2.78
C LYS A 43 6.40 -3.99 -2.06
N THR A 44 6.55 -3.84 -0.74
CA THR A 44 5.69 -2.98 0.09
C THR A 44 5.67 -1.52 -0.40
N PRO A 45 6.81 -0.86 -0.71
CA PRO A 45 6.77 0.45 -1.37
C PRO A 45 5.99 0.48 -2.69
N ILE A 46 6.12 -0.53 -3.55
CA ILE A 46 5.39 -0.60 -4.83
C ILE A 46 3.88 -0.70 -4.58
N GLU A 47 3.47 -1.57 -3.65
CA GLU A 47 2.06 -1.74 -3.25
C GLU A 47 1.48 -0.42 -2.74
N LEU A 48 2.18 0.26 -1.82
CA LEU A 48 1.73 1.53 -1.24
C LEU A 48 1.65 2.66 -2.27
N MET A 49 2.61 2.74 -3.20
CA MET A 49 2.54 3.69 -4.31
C MET A 49 1.32 3.44 -5.21
N ALA A 50 1.01 2.18 -5.51
CA ALA A 50 -0.17 1.83 -6.29
C ALA A 50 -1.48 2.20 -5.58
N VAL A 51 -1.56 1.95 -4.27
CA VAL A 51 -2.72 2.34 -3.46
C VAL A 51 -2.90 3.85 -3.40
N ALA A 52 -1.82 4.58 -3.15
CA ALA A 52 -1.87 6.04 -3.06
C ALA A 52 -2.35 6.66 -4.38
N ASP A 53 -1.81 6.21 -5.50
CA ASP A 53 -2.19 6.67 -6.85
C ASP A 53 -3.65 6.34 -7.18
N LYS A 54 -4.09 5.10 -6.92
CA LYS A 54 -5.48 4.70 -7.18
C LYS A 54 -6.50 5.42 -6.30
N LEU A 55 -6.17 5.70 -5.04
CA LEU A 55 -7.04 6.50 -4.18
C LEU A 55 -7.04 7.99 -4.55
N TYR A 56 -5.95 8.49 -5.13
CA TYR A 56 -5.91 9.86 -5.67
C TYR A 56 -6.75 9.99 -6.94
N GLU A 57 -6.63 9.03 -7.85
CA GLU A 57 -7.43 8.95 -9.09
C GLU A 57 -8.92 8.73 -8.79
N LEU A 58 -9.25 7.89 -7.79
CA LEU A 58 -10.61 7.47 -7.46
C LEU A 58 -10.93 7.64 -5.95
N PRO A 59 -11.15 8.88 -5.46
CA PRO A 59 -11.26 9.20 -4.02
C PRO A 59 -12.36 8.47 -3.24
N HIS A 60 -13.39 7.98 -3.93
CA HIS A 60 -14.54 7.30 -3.31
C HIS A 60 -14.48 5.76 -3.41
N LYS A 61 -13.39 5.22 -3.96
CA LYS A 61 -13.19 3.76 -4.06
C LYS A 61 -12.45 3.23 -2.84
N LYS A 62 -12.42 1.91 -2.74
CA LYS A 62 -11.80 1.18 -1.63
C LYS A 62 -10.70 0.28 -2.17
N VAL A 63 -9.64 0.11 -1.38
CA VAL A 63 -8.60 -0.87 -1.61
C VAL A 63 -8.68 -1.93 -0.52
N ILE A 64 -8.51 -3.19 -0.90
CA ILE A 64 -8.51 -4.33 0.01
C ILE A 64 -7.14 -4.98 -0.05
N PHE A 65 -6.45 -5.05 1.09
CA PHE A 65 -5.28 -5.89 1.27
C PHE A 65 -5.70 -7.25 1.78
N LEU A 66 -5.18 -8.32 1.16
CA LEU A 66 -5.38 -9.69 1.60
C LEU A 66 -4.04 -10.25 2.07
N ALA A 67 -4.04 -10.85 3.26
CA ALA A 67 -2.87 -11.49 3.84
C ALA A 67 -3.25 -12.87 4.38
N PRO A 68 -2.36 -13.87 4.29
CA PRO A 68 -2.68 -15.24 4.67
C PRO A 68 -2.68 -15.46 6.19
N THR A 69 -2.12 -14.55 6.97
CA THR A 69 -2.00 -14.68 8.43
C THR A 69 -2.24 -13.34 9.15
N ASN A 70 -2.71 -13.41 10.40
CA ASN A 70 -2.93 -12.21 11.23
C ASN A 70 -1.65 -11.35 11.42
N PRO A 71 -0.44 -11.92 11.63
CA PRO A 71 0.79 -11.11 11.69
C PRO A 71 1.08 -10.33 10.41
N LEU A 72 0.90 -10.94 9.24
CA LEU A 72 1.10 -10.24 7.96
C LEU A 72 0.04 -9.17 7.73
N LEU A 73 -1.20 -9.43 8.12
CA LEU A 73 -2.27 -8.42 8.10
C LEU A 73 -1.91 -7.21 8.98
N ALA A 74 -1.45 -7.46 10.21
CA ALA A 74 -1.02 -6.40 11.13
C ALA A 74 0.18 -5.61 10.58
N GLN A 75 1.09 -6.27 9.87
CA GLN A 75 2.20 -5.61 9.18
C GLN A 75 1.70 -4.66 8.09
N HIS A 76 0.86 -5.13 7.16
CA HIS A 76 0.28 -4.27 6.12
C HIS A 76 -0.52 -3.11 6.70
N TYR A 77 -1.28 -3.34 7.78
CA TYR A 77 -2.01 -2.30 8.49
C TYR A 77 -1.09 -1.20 9.03
N LYS A 78 0.00 -1.60 9.71
CA LYS A 78 0.99 -0.67 10.26
C LYS A 78 1.69 0.12 9.14
N ASP A 79 2.09 -0.55 8.07
CA ASP A 79 2.75 0.08 6.93
C ASP A 79 1.81 1.06 6.23
N ALA A 80 0.56 0.69 5.98
CA ALA A 80 -0.45 1.58 5.40
C ALA A 80 -0.65 2.82 6.27
N LYS A 81 -0.82 2.66 7.59
CA LYS A 81 -0.96 3.80 8.52
C LYS A 81 0.26 4.72 8.54
N LYS A 82 1.45 4.13 8.43
CA LYS A 82 2.72 4.87 8.43
C LYS A 82 2.91 5.68 7.14
N PHE A 83 2.63 5.07 5.99
CA PHE A 83 3.06 5.62 4.70
C PHE A 83 1.95 6.29 3.89
N LEU A 84 0.68 5.90 4.06
CA LEU A 84 -0.43 6.55 3.38
C LEU A 84 -0.84 7.83 4.11
N ASN A 85 -0.81 8.94 3.40
CA ASN A 85 -1.27 10.24 3.90
C ASN A 85 -2.78 10.40 3.65
N ILE A 86 -3.58 9.57 4.31
CA ILE A 86 -5.05 9.61 4.28
C ILE A 86 -5.59 9.57 5.72
N SER A 87 -6.90 9.81 5.89
CA SER A 87 -7.55 9.68 7.20
C SER A 87 -7.27 8.31 7.82
N GLN A 88 -6.71 8.30 9.03
CA GLN A 88 -6.28 7.09 9.71
C GLN A 88 -7.46 6.21 10.15
N GLU A 89 -8.64 6.82 10.27
CA GLU A 89 -9.93 6.18 10.54
C GLU A 89 -10.43 5.39 9.33
N SER A 90 -10.02 5.78 8.11
CA SER A 90 -10.37 5.07 6.87
C SER A 90 -9.56 3.79 6.65
N ILE A 91 -8.46 3.61 7.39
CA ILE A 91 -7.63 2.41 7.34
C ILE A 91 -8.10 1.45 8.44
N ILE A 92 -8.77 0.38 8.03
CA ILE A 92 -9.35 -0.63 8.91
C ILE A 92 -8.67 -1.99 8.73
N MET A 93 -8.55 -2.73 9.82
CA MET A 93 -8.06 -4.12 9.81
C MET A 93 -9.21 -5.04 10.22
N ILE A 94 -9.54 -6.01 9.35
CA ILE A 94 -10.60 -6.98 9.61
C ILE A 94 -9.97 -8.37 9.71
N ASN A 95 -10.21 -9.06 10.82
CA ASN A 95 -9.79 -10.45 11.02
C ASN A 95 -10.90 -11.27 11.70
N GLY A 96 -10.73 -12.59 11.73
CA GLY A 96 -11.72 -13.50 12.32
C GLY A 96 -11.86 -13.43 13.85
N GLY A 97 -11.03 -12.63 14.54
CA GLY A 97 -11.07 -12.45 15.99
C GLY A 97 -12.07 -11.38 16.47
N ILE A 98 -12.63 -10.58 15.56
CA ILE A 98 -13.63 -9.55 15.90
C ILE A 98 -15.02 -10.20 15.92
N ASN A 99 -15.66 -10.19 17.10
CA ASN A 99 -17.03 -10.64 17.30
C ASN A 99 -17.97 -9.93 16.29
N TRP A 100 -18.82 -10.70 15.63
CA TRP A 100 -19.73 -10.22 14.58
C TRP A 100 -20.71 -9.15 15.04
N GLU A 101 -21.03 -9.11 16.33
CA GLU A 101 -21.90 -8.11 16.95
C GLU A 101 -21.26 -6.71 17.07
N LYS A 102 -19.93 -6.61 16.88
CA LYS A 102 -19.16 -5.35 16.94
C LYS A 102 -18.69 -4.88 15.56
N ARG A 103 -19.25 -5.44 14.48
CA ARG A 103 -18.90 -5.12 13.09
C ARG A 103 -19.72 -3.97 12.53
#